data_AF-A0A7W6QB88-F1
#
_entry.id   AF-A0A7W6QB88-F1
#
_cell.length_a   1.000
_cell.length_b   1.000
_cell.length_c   1.000
_cell.angle_alpha   90.00
_cell.angle_beta   90.00
_cell.angle_gamma   90.00
#
_symmetry.space_group_name_H-M   'P 1'
#
loop_
_entity.id
_entity.type
_entity.pdbx_description
1 polymer ?
#
loop_
_entity_poly.entity_id
_entity_poly.type
_entity_poly.pdbx_seq_one_letter_code
_entity_poly.pdbx_strand_id
1 'polypeptide(L)'
;MADVVIKLADDPVSNCRWRFVSYVTNSRLYSDAIADRLAACLLDLDLYVRAETIFWAVVANDKNFAHFSEAVLTGAGTMLYKFRNPESAGFWRDSERKRATRGIEIAQRLRAGELVASIRESMPEEDSFSFDKLASLSHAIKRALERRAAEAGAAIGP
;
A
#
# COMPACT_ATOMS: atom_id res chain seq x y z
N MET A 1 11.40 14.78 -13.12
CA MET A 1 10.04 14.74 -12.53
C MET A 1 9.92 13.76 -11.37
N ALA A 2 10.46 12.54 -11.47
CA ALA A 2 10.46 11.57 -10.37
C ALA A 2 11.01 12.14 -9.04
N ASP A 3 12.13 12.88 -9.09
CA ASP A 3 12.73 13.48 -7.88
C ASP A 3 11.83 14.49 -7.15
N VAL A 4 10.98 15.21 -7.87
CA VAL A 4 10.06 16.19 -7.26
C VAL A 4 8.90 15.46 -6.57
N VAL A 5 8.44 14.37 -7.19
CA VAL A 5 7.35 13.54 -6.65
C VAL A 5 7.81 12.79 -5.40
N ILE A 6 9.04 12.25 -5.40
CA ILE A 6 9.62 11.57 -4.23
C ILE A 6 9.70 12.49 -3.02
N LYS A 7 10.00 13.78 -3.20
CA LYS A 7 10.02 14.76 -2.09
C LYS A 7 8.69 14.88 -1.37
N LEU A 8 7.56 14.70 -2.07
CA LEU A 8 6.24 14.73 -1.46
C LEU A 8 6.02 13.55 -0.49
N ALA A 9 6.67 12.40 -0.73
CA ALA A 9 6.57 11.23 0.14
C ALA A 9 7.33 11.41 1.47
N ASP A 10 8.37 12.23 1.48
CA ASP A 10 9.21 12.50 2.66
C ASP A 10 8.75 13.76 3.44
N ASP A 11 7.70 14.43 2.96
CA ASP A 11 7.21 15.66 3.55
C ASP A 11 6.53 15.40 4.91
N PRO A 12 6.80 16.24 5.94
CA PRO A 12 6.17 16.09 7.26
C PRO A 12 4.64 16.23 7.23
N VAL A 13 4.09 16.95 6.24
CA VAL A 13 2.65 17.16 6.09
C VAL A 13 2.03 15.95 5.39
N SER A 14 1.08 15.28 6.07
CA SER A 14 0.44 14.07 5.54
C SER A 14 -0.30 14.29 4.22
N ASN A 15 -0.85 15.48 4.00
CA ASN A 15 -1.48 15.85 2.72
C ASN A 15 -0.47 15.77 1.55
N CYS A 16 0.80 16.11 1.76
CA CYS A 16 1.84 15.96 0.73
C CYS A 16 2.10 14.48 0.41
N ARG A 17 2.22 13.64 1.44
CA ARG A 17 2.41 12.18 1.26
C ARG A 17 1.20 11.51 0.62
N TRP A 18 0.00 11.92 0.97
CA TRP A 18 -1.22 11.51 0.27
C TRP A 18 -1.19 11.91 -1.21
N ARG A 19 -0.78 13.16 -1.53
CA ARG A 19 -0.62 13.61 -2.92
C ARG A 19 0.43 12.83 -3.68
N PHE A 20 1.51 12.39 -3.02
CA PHE A 20 2.48 11.46 -3.61
C PHE A 20 1.79 10.17 -4.06
N VAL A 21 1.05 9.50 -3.16
CA VAL A 21 0.35 8.25 -3.49
C VAL A 21 -0.64 8.48 -4.62
N SER A 22 -1.48 9.51 -4.54
CA SER A 22 -2.44 9.82 -5.60
C SER A 22 -1.76 10.11 -6.95
N TYR A 23 -0.63 10.81 -6.96
CA TYR A 23 0.10 11.10 -8.20
C TYR A 23 0.67 9.82 -8.81
N VAL A 24 1.29 8.95 -8.00
CA VAL A 24 1.82 7.65 -8.43
C VAL A 24 0.71 6.76 -8.98
N THR A 25 -0.45 6.71 -8.33
CA THR A 25 -1.65 5.99 -8.81
C THR A 25 -2.08 6.46 -10.20
N ASN A 26 -2.19 7.78 -10.40
CA ASN A 26 -2.75 8.34 -11.64
C ASN A 26 -1.76 8.34 -12.81
N SER A 27 -0.48 8.62 -12.54
CA SER A 27 0.57 8.67 -13.56
C SER A 27 1.11 7.29 -13.94
N ARG A 28 0.85 6.26 -13.12
CA ARG A 28 1.44 4.92 -13.22
C ARG A 28 2.97 4.91 -13.15
N LEU A 29 3.59 6.00 -12.70
CA LEU A 29 5.04 6.07 -12.50
C LEU A 29 5.46 5.09 -11.41
N TYR A 30 6.48 4.29 -11.70
CA TYR A 30 6.98 3.29 -10.77
C TYR A 30 8.48 3.08 -10.98
N SER A 31 9.20 2.92 -9.87
CA SER A 31 10.65 2.68 -9.80
C SER A 31 10.97 2.17 -8.39
N ASP A 32 12.18 1.69 -8.16
CA ASP A 32 12.61 1.19 -6.84
C ASP A 32 12.50 2.27 -5.76
N ALA A 33 12.91 3.50 -6.07
CA ALA A 33 12.76 4.63 -5.16
C ALA A 33 11.28 4.95 -4.84
N ILE A 34 10.36 4.76 -5.79
CA ILE A 34 8.92 4.92 -5.55
C ILE A 34 8.40 3.77 -4.70
N ALA A 35 8.87 2.54 -4.91
CA ALA A 35 8.49 1.37 -4.12
C ALA A 35 8.85 1.56 -2.63
N ASP A 36 10.06 2.03 -2.34
CA ASP A 36 10.51 2.33 -0.97
C ASP A 36 9.63 3.39 -0.28
N ARG A 37 9.24 4.43 -1.03
CA ARG A 37 8.39 5.51 -0.51
C ARG A 37 6.94 5.10 -0.33
N LEU A 38 6.41 4.26 -1.22
CA LEU A 38 5.11 3.63 -1.00
C LEU A 38 5.15 2.71 0.22
N ALA A 39 6.25 1.99 0.46
CA ALA A 39 6.39 1.13 1.63
C ALA A 39 6.36 1.97 2.93
N ALA A 40 7.01 3.14 2.93
CA ALA A 40 6.91 4.10 4.02
C ALA A 40 5.47 4.64 4.20
N CYS A 41 4.78 4.97 3.10
CA CYS A 41 3.38 5.41 3.14
C CYS A 41 2.41 4.32 3.62
N LEU A 42 2.75 3.04 3.41
CA LEU A 42 1.96 1.93 3.95
C LEU A 42 2.08 1.90 5.49
N LEU A 43 3.26 2.22 6.03
CA LEU A 43 3.52 2.30 7.47
C LEU A 43 3.09 3.62 8.10
N ASP A 44 2.53 4.55 7.32
CA ASP A 44 2.14 5.87 7.80
C ASP A 44 1.15 5.79 8.98
N LEU A 45 1.32 6.71 9.92
CA LEU A 45 0.42 6.88 11.06
C LEU A 45 -0.84 7.63 10.67
N ASP A 46 -0.79 8.44 9.59
CA ASP A 46 -1.97 9.01 8.98
C ASP A 46 -2.75 7.93 8.21
N LEU A 47 -3.93 7.60 8.73
CA LEU A 47 -4.77 6.54 8.20
C LEU A 47 -5.27 6.83 6.78
N TYR A 48 -5.35 8.10 6.35
CA TYR A 48 -5.65 8.42 4.95
C TYR A 48 -4.52 8.01 4.03
N VAL A 49 -3.26 8.29 4.39
CA VAL A 49 -2.09 7.92 3.58
C VAL A 49 -1.98 6.41 3.49
N ARG A 50 -2.13 5.71 4.62
CA ARG A 50 -2.14 4.24 4.66
C ARG A 50 -3.23 3.65 3.78
N ALA A 51 -4.48 4.08 3.95
CA ALA A 51 -5.61 3.53 3.20
C ALA A 51 -5.49 3.81 1.69
N GLU A 52 -5.00 4.99 1.32
CA GLU A 52 -4.71 5.33 -0.08
C GLU A 52 -3.59 4.45 -0.66
N THR A 53 -2.57 4.11 0.15
CA THR A 53 -1.48 3.22 -0.25
C THR A 53 -1.96 1.78 -0.45
N ILE A 54 -2.83 1.28 0.44
CA ILE A 54 -3.49 -0.02 0.26
C ILE A 54 -4.31 0.00 -1.02
N PHE A 55 -5.07 1.06 -1.27
CA PHE A 55 -5.82 1.22 -2.52
C PHE A 55 -4.91 1.21 -3.75
N TRP A 56 -3.78 1.94 -3.73
CA TRP A 56 -2.78 1.89 -4.79
C TRP A 56 -2.31 0.44 -5.05
N ALA A 57 -1.99 -0.31 -3.99
CA ALA A 57 -1.53 -1.69 -4.09
C ALA A 57 -2.60 -2.61 -4.70
N VAL A 58 -3.87 -2.36 -4.41
CA VAL A 58 -5.00 -3.09 -5.02
C VAL A 58 -5.08 -2.85 -6.52
N VAL A 59 -4.89 -1.61 -6.98
CA VAL A 59 -5.09 -1.22 -8.39
C VAL A 59 -3.82 -1.25 -9.24
N ALA A 60 -2.65 -1.41 -8.63
CA ALA A 60 -1.39 -1.56 -9.33
C ALA A 60 -1.40 -2.78 -10.27
N ASN A 61 -0.63 -2.73 -11.35
CA ASN A 61 -0.41 -3.91 -12.19
C ASN A 61 0.34 -4.99 -11.40
N ASP A 62 0.28 -6.24 -11.88
CA ASP A 62 0.79 -7.40 -11.16
C ASP A 62 2.30 -7.32 -10.90
N LYS A 63 3.07 -6.83 -11.88
CA LYS A 63 4.52 -6.66 -11.75
C LYS A 63 4.89 -5.66 -10.64
N ASN A 64 4.25 -4.49 -10.64
CA ASN A 64 4.52 -3.44 -9.66
C ASN A 64 4.07 -3.87 -8.27
N PHE A 65 2.91 -4.53 -8.16
CA PHE A 65 2.42 -5.07 -6.91
C PHE A 65 3.34 -6.14 -6.32
N ALA A 66 3.85 -7.06 -7.15
CA ALA A 66 4.80 -8.08 -6.72
C ALA A 66 6.09 -7.45 -6.19
N HIS A 67 6.69 -6.53 -6.96
CA HIS A 67 7.90 -5.80 -6.55
C HIS A 67 7.69 -5.02 -5.23
N PHE A 68 6.56 -4.32 -5.11
CA PHE A 68 6.23 -3.57 -3.90
C PHE A 68 6.04 -4.48 -2.69
N SER A 69 5.36 -5.61 -2.87
CA SER A 69 5.13 -6.58 -1.79
C SER A 69 6.46 -7.16 -1.30
N GLU A 70 7.38 -7.49 -2.21
CA GLU A 70 8.73 -7.93 -1.87
C GLU A 70 9.52 -6.85 -1.11
N ALA A 71 9.49 -5.60 -1.59
CA ALA A 71 10.13 -4.48 -0.91
C ALA A 71 9.60 -4.30 0.52
N VAL A 72 8.27 -4.32 0.72
CA VAL A 72 7.66 -4.21 2.06
C VAL A 72 8.06 -5.38 2.96
N LEU A 73 8.03 -6.62 2.45
CA LEU A 73 8.36 -7.81 3.25
C LEU A 73 9.85 -7.90 3.61
N THR A 74 10.73 -7.32 2.79
CA THR A 74 12.16 -7.19 3.09
C THR A 74 12.50 -6.01 4.00
N GLY A 75 11.51 -5.17 4.33
CA GLY A 75 11.61 -4.10 5.32
C GLY A 75 11.79 -2.69 4.75
N ALA A 76 11.54 -2.48 3.46
CA ALA A 76 11.50 -1.13 2.89
C ALA A 76 10.49 -0.25 3.65
N GLY A 77 10.82 1.04 3.77
CA GLY A 77 9.97 2.02 4.45
C GLY A 77 9.96 1.97 5.98
N THR A 78 10.59 0.97 6.61
CA THR A 78 10.67 0.88 8.08
C THR A 78 11.47 2.05 8.66
N MET A 79 10.98 2.63 9.76
CA MET A 79 11.72 3.69 10.44
C MET A 79 12.85 3.08 11.25
N LEU A 80 14.05 3.64 11.09
CA LEU A 80 15.20 3.33 11.95
C LEU A 80 15.01 3.99 13.32
N TYR A 81 14.24 3.35 14.19
CA TYR A 81 14.14 3.82 15.56
C TYR A 81 15.46 3.62 16.31
N LYS A 82 16.05 4.73 16.78
CA LYS A 82 17.23 4.71 17.66
C LYS A 82 16.77 4.73 19.12
N PHE A 83 16.23 3.60 19.59
CA PHE A 83 15.96 3.45 21.02
C PHE A 83 17.24 3.16 21.79
N ARG A 84 17.37 3.70 23.01
CA ARG A 84 18.48 3.36 23.92
C ARG A 84 18.42 1.90 24.37
N ASN A 85 17.23 1.32 24.45
CA ASN A 85 17.01 -0.10 24.78
C ASN A 85 16.84 -0.93 23.49
N PRO A 86 17.73 -1.91 23.20
CA PRO A 86 17.61 -2.80 22.06
C PRO A 86 16.32 -3.64 22.01
N GLU A 87 15.78 -4.04 23.17
CA GLU A 87 14.54 -4.84 23.24
C GLU A 87 13.33 -4.03 22.76
N SER A 88 13.29 -2.74 23.11
CA SER A 88 12.27 -1.82 22.60
C SER A 88 12.38 -1.68 21.08
N ALA A 89 13.59 -1.60 20.53
CA ALA A 89 13.79 -1.55 19.07
C ALA A 89 13.36 -2.85 18.37
N GLY A 90 13.49 -4.01 19.02
CA GLY A 90 12.92 -5.27 18.52
C GLY A 90 11.40 -5.22 18.43
N PHE A 91 10.75 -4.86 19.55
CA PHE A 91 9.30 -4.76 19.65
C PHE A 91 8.68 -3.85 18.57
N TRP A 92 9.23 -2.64 18.38
CA TRP A 92 8.69 -1.69 17.41
C TRP A 92 8.85 -2.16 15.96
N ARG A 93 10.00 -2.77 15.62
CA ARG A 93 10.21 -3.35 14.28
C ARG A 93 9.24 -4.49 13.98
N ASP A 94 8.97 -5.34 14.96
CA ASP A 94 8.01 -6.43 14.81
C ASP A 94 6.58 -5.89 14.65
N SER A 95 6.23 -4.84 15.40
CA SER A 95 4.94 -4.16 15.27
C SER A 95 4.74 -3.53 13.89
N GLU A 96 5.73 -2.78 13.39
CA GLU A 96 5.72 -2.22 12.05
C GLU A 96 5.61 -3.32 10.99
N ARG A 97 6.40 -4.39 11.10
CA ARG A 97 6.35 -5.51 10.16
C ARG A 97 4.95 -6.12 10.11
N LYS A 98 4.33 -6.39 11.26
CA LYS A 98 2.94 -6.90 11.31
C LYS A 98 1.96 -5.93 10.64
N ARG A 99 2.11 -4.62 10.88
CA ARG A 99 1.25 -3.58 10.25
C ARG A 99 1.46 -3.51 8.73
N ALA A 100 2.69 -3.63 8.25
CA ALA A 100 3.02 -3.68 6.82
C ALA A 100 2.43 -4.92 6.16
N THR A 101 2.68 -6.11 6.73
CA THR A 101 2.15 -7.39 6.23
C THR A 101 0.63 -7.37 6.12
N ARG A 102 -0.08 -6.84 7.13
CA ARG A 102 -1.55 -6.70 7.06
C ARG A 102 -2.00 -5.85 5.87
N GLY A 103 -1.32 -4.72 5.61
CA GLY A 103 -1.64 -3.86 4.47
C GLY A 103 -1.47 -4.58 3.13
N ILE A 104 -0.43 -5.39 2.99
CA ILE A 104 -0.22 -6.26 1.83
C ILE A 104 -1.31 -7.32 1.73
N GLU A 105 -1.63 -8.01 2.82
CA GLU A 105 -2.63 -9.07 2.86
C GLU A 105 -4.01 -8.56 2.47
N ILE A 106 -4.42 -7.39 2.97
CA ILE A 106 -5.67 -6.72 2.56
C ILE A 106 -5.66 -6.48 1.04
N ALA A 107 -4.56 -5.94 0.50
CA ALA A 107 -4.46 -5.69 -0.93
C ALA A 107 -4.53 -7.00 -1.73
N GLN A 108 -3.85 -8.06 -1.29
CA GLN A 108 -3.89 -9.39 -1.94
C GLN A 108 -5.31 -9.95 -1.98
N ARG A 109 -6.03 -9.93 -0.85
CA ARG A 109 -7.40 -10.45 -0.74
C ARG A 109 -8.38 -9.67 -1.60
N LEU A 110 -8.29 -8.35 -1.60
CA LEU A 110 -9.08 -7.49 -2.51
C LEU A 110 -8.74 -7.77 -3.98
N ARG A 111 -7.47 -7.99 -4.31
CA ARG A 111 -7.05 -8.35 -5.68
C ARG A 111 -7.56 -9.71 -6.13
N ALA A 112 -7.80 -10.63 -5.19
CA ALA A 112 -8.44 -11.92 -5.42
C ALA A 112 -9.97 -11.83 -5.52
N GLY A 113 -10.55 -10.62 -5.37
CA GLY A 113 -11.99 -10.37 -5.50
C GLY A 113 -12.78 -10.53 -4.20
N GLU A 114 -12.11 -10.68 -3.06
CA GLU A 114 -12.80 -10.74 -1.77
C GLU A 114 -13.44 -9.39 -1.40
N LEU A 115 -14.56 -9.45 -0.68
CA LEU A 115 -15.29 -8.25 -0.25
C LEU A 115 -14.62 -7.57 0.95
N VAL A 116 -14.60 -6.23 0.93
CA VAL A 116 -14.07 -5.41 2.05
C VAL A 116 -14.67 -5.80 3.40
N ALA A 117 -15.97 -6.08 3.45
CA ALA A 117 -16.66 -6.49 4.67
C ALA A 117 -16.12 -7.82 5.25
N SER A 118 -15.91 -8.83 4.40
CA SER A 118 -15.36 -10.13 4.81
C SER A 118 -13.91 -10.03 5.30
N ILE A 119 -13.11 -9.18 4.66
CA ILE A 119 -11.73 -8.92 5.13
C ILE A 119 -11.76 -8.22 6.48
N ARG A 120 -12.61 -7.21 6.66
CA ARG A 120 -12.78 -6.47 7.93
C ARG A 120 -13.12 -7.39 9.09
N GLU A 121 -14.03 -8.33 8.89
CA GLU A 121 -14.44 -9.29 9.93
C GLU A 121 -13.30 -10.21 10.39
N SER A 122 -12.37 -10.53 9.48
CA SER A 122 -11.25 -11.43 9.74
C SER A 122 -9.94 -10.73 10.11
N MET A 123 -9.93 -9.39 10.14
CA MET A 123 -8.75 -8.57 10.49
C MET A 123 -9.11 -7.45 11.48
N PRO A 124 -9.41 -7.81 12.74
CA PRO A 124 -9.77 -6.83 13.76
C PRO A 124 -8.62 -5.89 14.16
N GLU A 125 -7.36 -6.24 13.85
CA GLU A 125 -6.18 -5.42 14.15
C GLU A 125 -5.91 -4.29 13.16
N GLU A 126 -6.68 -4.22 12.07
CA GLU A 126 -6.62 -3.10 11.12
C GLU A 126 -7.64 -2.02 11.48
N ASP A 127 -7.26 -0.76 11.28
CA ASP A 127 -8.08 0.40 11.58
C ASP A 127 -9.38 0.39 10.74
N SER A 128 -10.53 0.57 11.40
CA SER A 128 -11.85 0.63 10.75
C SER A 128 -11.91 1.66 9.63
N PHE A 129 -11.22 2.79 9.83
CA PHE A 129 -11.08 3.86 8.86
C PHE A 129 -10.49 3.36 7.53
N SER A 130 -9.47 2.50 7.56
CA SER A 130 -8.87 1.92 6.35
C SER A 130 -9.92 1.18 5.53
N PHE A 131 -10.76 0.37 6.19
CA PHE A 131 -11.84 -0.34 5.53
C PHE A 131 -12.95 0.57 5.02
N ASP A 132 -13.36 1.58 5.79
CA ASP A 132 -14.38 2.55 5.36
C ASP A 132 -13.92 3.30 4.10
N LYS A 133 -12.65 3.69 4.05
CA LYS A 133 -12.04 4.31 2.87
C LYS A 133 -12.02 3.36 1.67
N LEU A 134 -11.59 2.10 1.86
CA LEU A 134 -11.58 1.10 0.79
C LEU A 134 -12.99 0.77 0.28
N ALA A 135 -13.98 0.72 1.17
CA ALA A 135 -15.39 0.54 0.82
C ALA A 135 -15.90 1.70 -0.04
N SER A 136 -15.55 2.95 0.30
CA SER A 136 -15.89 4.12 -0.51
C SER A 136 -15.28 4.09 -1.93
N LEU A 137 -14.17 3.35 -2.10
CA LEU A 137 -13.46 3.16 -3.36
C LEU A 137 -13.80 1.83 -4.07
N SER A 138 -14.76 1.06 -3.56
CA SER A 138 -15.15 -0.27 -4.08
C SER A 138 -15.41 -0.29 -5.59
N HIS A 139 -16.10 0.73 -6.11
CA HIS A 139 -16.34 0.84 -7.56
C HIS A 139 -15.06 1.04 -8.37
N ALA A 140 -14.09 1.80 -7.84
CA ALA A 140 -12.79 2.00 -8.48
C ALA A 140 -11.97 0.70 -8.46
N ILE A 141 -12.00 -0.02 -7.32
CA ILE A 141 -11.36 -1.33 -7.16
C ILE A 141 -11.95 -2.31 -8.18
N LYS A 142 -13.28 -2.46 -8.23
CA LYS A 142 -13.97 -3.36 -9.16
C LYS A 142 -13.53 -3.14 -10.60
N ARG A 143 -13.56 -1.88 -11.08
CA ARG A 143 -13.11 -1.54 -12.45
C ARG A 143 -11.64 -1.84 -12.69
N ALA A 144 -10.78 -1.68 -11.68
CA ALA A 144 -9.37 -2.01 -11.82
C ALA A 144 -9.15 -3.53 -11.96
N LEU A 145 -9.89 -4.33 -11.19
CA LEU A 145 -9.84 -5.80 -11.30
C LEU A 145 -10.38 -6.29 -12.64
N GLU A 146 -11.48 -5.73 -13.12
CA GLU A 146 -12.04 -6.04 -14.45
C GLU A 146 -11.03 -5.74 -15.58
N ARG A 147 -10.36 -4.58 -15.51
CA ARG A 147 -9.29 -4.24 -16.48
C ARG A 147 -8.12 -5.22 -16.42
N ARG A 148 -7.66 -5.59 -15.21
CA ARG A 148 -6.58 -6.57 -15.04
C ARG A 148 -6.96 -7.93 -15.63
N ALA A 149 -8.18 -8.40 -15.39
CA ALA A 149 -8.69 -9.64 -15.95
C ALA A 149 -8.75 -9.60 -17.49
N ALA A 150 -9.20 -8.46 -18.06
CA ALA A 150 -9.22 -8.25 -19.50
C ALA A 150 -7.82 -8.23 -20.13
N GLU A 151 -6.85 -7.54 -19.49
CA GLU A 151 -5.45 -7.48 -19.94
C GLU A 151 -4.79 -8.87 -19.87
N ALA A 152 -5.05 -9.65 -18.82
CA ALA A 152 -4.57 -11.03 -18.70
C ALA A 152 -5.19 -11.95 -19.75
N GLY A 153 -6.49 -11.83 -20.03
CA GLY A 153 -7.17 -12.60 -21.07
C GLY A 153 -6.68 -12.25 -22.48
N ALA A 154 -6.39 -10.96 -22.75
CA ALA A 154 -5.83 -10.51 -24.02
C ALA A 154 -4.40 -11.03 -24.26
N ALA A 155 -3.59 -11.20 -23.20
CA ALA A 155 -2.26 -11.80 -23.29
C ALA A 155 -2.28 -13.32 -23.57
N ILE A 156 -3.44 -13.98 -23.42
CA ILE A 156 -3.64 -15.43 -23.62
C ILE A 156 -4.39 -15.72 -24.94
N GLY A 157 -4.90 -14.68 -25.63
CA GLY A 157 -5.51 -14.79 -26.97
C GLY A 157 -4.47 -15.05 -28.08
N PRO A 158 -4.90 -15.63 -29.22
CA PRO A 158 -4.13 -16.52 -30.10
C PRO A 158 -2.85 -15.95 -30.73
#